data_AF-A0A162RQ20-F1
#
_entry.id   AF-A0A162RQ20-F1
#
_cell.length_a   1.000
_cell.length_b   1.000
_cell.length_c   1.000
_cell.angle_alpha   90.00
_cell.angle_beta   90.00
_cell.angle_gamma   90.00
#
_symmetry.space_group_name_H-M   'P 1'
#
loop_
_entity.id
_entity.type
_entity.pdbx_description
1 polymer ?
#
loop_
_entity_poly.entity_id
_entity_poly.type
_entity_poly.pdbx_seq_one_letter_code
_entity_poly.pdbx_strand_id
1 'polypeptide(L)'
;MAASSQSHDHVATHITERDRDRESEAYALLSLKTAPTSPGSAHHWNHGGEARGPVAIARIEGREFEFLVRQKRIVIGRNSSRGQVDVNMGHSSFISRRHLEVYFEHPFFYMICNGKNGVFVDGVFQRKGAAPLQLPKMQVCLSFSQHKYKTDVSISC
;
A
#
# COMPACT_ATOMS: atom_id res chain seq x y z
N MET A 1 43.55 55.85 40.53
CA MET A 1 43.60 55.46 39.10
C MET A 1 42.75 54.20 38.98
N ALA A 2 41.47 54.33 38.59
CA ALA A 2 40.91 54.00 37.26
C ALA A 2 40.94 52.48 36.97
N ALA A 3 39.89 51.78 36.53
CA ALA A 3 38.64 52.17 35.87
C ALA A 3 37.54 51.07 35.97
N SER A 4 36.31 51.47 35.63
CA SER A 4 35.11 50.78 35.08
C SER A 4 35.23 49.28 34.70
N SER A 5 34.19 48.43 34.80
CA SER A 5 33.05 48.35 33.84
C SER A 5 32.03 47.25 34.26
N GLN A 6 30.80 47.36 33.73
CA GLN A 6 29.57 46.58 33.98
C GLN A 6 29.59 45.11 33.48
N SER A 7 28.73 44.25 34.07
CA SER A 7 27.91 43.26 33.32
C SER A 7 26.77 42.69 34.19
N HIS A 8 25.54 42.85 33.68
CA HIS A 8 24.36 42.05 34.02
C HIS A 8 24.56 40.62 33.51
N ASP A 9 24.09 39.60 34.23
CA ASP A 9 23.50 38.38 33.65
C ASP A 9 22.62 37.64 34.66
N HIS A 10 21.38 37.36 34.26
CA HIS A 10 20.36 36.56 34.95
C HIS A 10 20.42 35.11 34.49
N VAL A 11 20.58 34.13 35.39
CA VAL A 11 20.30 32.68 35.15
C VAL A 11 20.45 31.93 36.49
N ALA A 12 19.73 30.88 36.89
CA ALA A 12 18.54 30.18 36.45
C ALA A 12 18.02 29.35 37.65
N THR A 13 16.71 29.41 37.85
CA THR A 13 15.78 28.28 38.03
C THR A 13 16.33 26.96 38.61
N HIS A 14 16.12 26.79 39.92
CA HIS A 14 15.88 25.51 40.58
C HIS A 14 14.38 25.19 40.46
N ILE A 15 13.93 24.39 39.49
CA ILE A 15 12.59 23.80 39.54
C ILE A 15 12.56 22.43 38.87
N THR A 16 11.98 21.49 39.61
CA THR A 16 11.92 20.04 39.49
C THR A 16 11.29 19.50 38.20
N GLU A 17 12.00 18.59 37.53
CA GLU A 17 11.60 17.78 36.36
C GLU A 17 10.51 16.73 36.65
N ARG A 18 9.47 17.05 37.44
CA ARG A 18 8.42 16.08 37.81
C ARG A 18 6.97 16.56 37.71
N ASP A 19 6.72 17.74 37.16
CA ASP A 19 5.35 18.28 37.07
C ASP A 19 4.81 18.46 35.63
N ARG A 20 5.65 18.32 34.59
CA ARG A 20 5.26 18.62 33.20
C ARG A 20 4.52 17.48 32.48
N ASP A 21 4.65 16.24 32.95
CA ASP A 21 4.01 15.08 32.31
C ASP A 21 2.52 14.91 32.70
N ARG A 22 2.08 15.48 33.83
CA ARG A 22 0.70 15.30 34.31
C ARG A 22 -0.33 16.18 33.58
N GLU A 23 0.10 17.30 33.02
CA GLU A 23 -0.80 18.24 32.31
C GLU A 23 -1.07 17.79 30.86
N SER A 24 -0.17 17.00 30.26
CA SER A 24 -0.34 16.50 28.89
C SER A 24 -1.34 15.34 28.79
N GLU A 25 -1.47 14.51 29.82
CA GLU A 25 -2.49 13.44 29.86
C GLU A 25 -3.91 13.99 30.03
N ALA A 26 -4.06 15.13 30.71
CA ALA A 26 -5.36 15.77 30.93
C ALA A 26 -5.99 16.28 29.63
N TYR A 27 -5.19 16.71 28.65
CA TYR A 27 -5.68 17.13 27.32
C TYR A 27 -6.08 15.93 26.43
N ALA A 28 -5.43 14.78 26.58
CA ALA A 28 -5.76 13.58 25.81
C ALA A 28 -7.13 12.98 26.20
N LEU A 29 -7.47 12.99 27.50
CA LEU A 29 -8.75 12.47 27.98
C LEU A 29 -9.96 13.37 27.66
N LEU A 30 -9.74 14.67 27.46
CA LEU A 30 -10.80 15.60 27.06
C LEU A 30 -11.26 15.38 25.60
N SER A 31 -10.43 14.74 24.77
CA SER A 31 -10.72 14.44 23.37
C SER A 31 -11.60 13.20 23.15
N LEU A 32 -11.84 12.39 24.20
CA LEU A 32 -12.63 11.15 24.12
C LEU A 32 -14.11 11.31 24.49
N LYS A 33 -14.64 12.53 24.41
CA LYS A 33 -16.05 12.80 24.67
C LYS A 33 -16.66 13.51 23.47
N THR A 34 -17.14 12.74 22.49
CA THR A 34 -18.36 12.96 21.69
C THR A 34 -18.43 11.95 20.55
N ALA A 35 -18.91 10.74 20.84
CA ALA A 35 -19.57 9.93 19.82
C ALA A 35 -21.07 9.93 20.14
N PRO A 36 -21.93 10.54 19.31
CA PRO A 36 -23.37 10.34 19.46
C PRO A 36 -23.71 8.90 19.11
N THR A 37 -24.20 8.15 20.10
CA THR A 37 -24.98 6.96 19.86
C THR A 37 -26.33 7.40 19.29
N SER A 38 -26.67 6.95 18.09
CA SER A 38 -28.07 6.84 17.70
C SER A 38 -28.27 5.63 16.79
N PRO A 39 -29.31 4.81 17.07
CA PRO A 39 -29.58 3.54 16.44
C PRO A 39 -30.37 3.76 15.15
N GLY A 40 -30.07 3.00 14.09
CA GLY A 40 -30.86 3.12 12.88
C GLY A 40 -30.39 2.26 11.73
N SER A 41 -31.11 1.16 11.54
CA SER A 41 -31.34 0.49 10.27
C SER A 41 -30.17 -0.24 9.61
N ALA A 42 -30.34 -1.56 9.54
CA ALA A 42 -29.69 -2.42 8.58
C ALA A 42 -29.86 -1.90 7.15
N HIS A 43 -28.81 -1.38 6.51
CA HIS A 43 -28.71 -1.24 5.07
C HIS A 43 -27.23 -1.39 4.67
N HIS A 44 -26.91 -2.46 3.94
CA HIS A 44 -26.50 -2.38 2.54
C HIS A 44 -25.02 -2.02 2.37
N TRP A 45 -24.23 -2.95 1.81
CA TRP A 45 -22.91 -2.69 1.26
C TRP A 45 -23.01 -1.59 0.18
N ASN A 46 -22.88 -0.32 0.60
CA ASN A 46 -22.99 0.83 -0.28
C ASN A 46 -21.67 1.03 -1.02
N HIS A 47 -21.56 0.39 -2.18
CA HIS A 47 -20.75 0.91 -3.28
C HIS A 47 -21.28 2.30 -3.65
N GLY A 48 -20.68 3.38 -3.15
CA GLY A 48 -21.26 4.70 -3.36
C GLY A 48 -20.42 5.88 -2.91
N GLY A 49 -19.21 6.00 -3.46
CA GLY A 49 -18.64 7.28 -3.89
C GLY A 49 -18.23 8.31 -2.84
N GLU A 50 -16.93 8.36 -2.52
CA GLU A 50 -16.26 9.65 -2.28
C GLU A 50 -14.75 9.60 -2.56
N ALA A 51 -14.40 9.72 -3.85
CA ALA A 51 -13.16 10.34 -4.34
C ALA A 51 -13.32 10.56 -5.85
N ARG A 52 -13.40 11.81 -6.30
CA ARG A 52 -13.39 12.17 -7.74
C ARG A 52 -12.00 11.95 -8.34
N GLY A 53 -11.57 10.70 -8.39
CA GLY A 53 -10.47 10.21 -9.20
C GLY A 53 -11.00 9.25 -10.27
N PRO A 54 -10.16 8.82 -11.23
CA PRO A 54 -10.54 7.79 -12.19
C PRO A 54 -11.11 6.56 -11.46
N VAL A 55 -12.24 6.04 -11.93
CA VAL A 55 -12.86 4.82 -11.39
C VAL A 55 -11.82 3.70 -11.46
N ALA A 56 -11.56 3.06 -10.32
CA ALA A 56 -10.67 1.91 -10.29
C ALA A 56 -11.32 0.77 -11.09
N ILE A 57 -10.61 0.27 -12.11
CA ILE A 57 -11.09 -0.80 -12.98
C ILE A 57 -10.75 -2.19 -12.42
N ALA A 58 -9.77 -2.26 -11.53
CA ALA A 58 -9.38 -3.48 -10.84
C ALA A 58 -8.71 -3.12 -9.51
N ARG A 59 -8.56 -4.09 -8.62
CA ARG A 59 -7.86 -3.97 -7.35
C ARG A 59 -6.84 -5.09 -7.23
N ILE A 60 -5.64 -4.74 -6.80
CA ILE A 60 -4.56 -5.69 -6.53
C ILE A 60 -4.29 -5.68 -5.05
N GLU A 61 -4.31 -6.85 -4.44
CA GLU A 61 -4.05 -7.04 -3.03
C GLU A 61 -2.86 -7.99 -2.87
N GLY A 62 -1.82 -7.51 -2.20
CA GLY A 62 -0.75 -8.35 -1.69
C GLY A 62 -0.88 -8.49 -0.17
N ARG A 63 0.02 -9.29 0.43
CA ARG A 63 0.01 -9.53 1.88
C ARG A 63 0.07 -8.24 2.72
N GLU A 64 0.81 -7.24 2.26
CA GLU A 64 1.12 -6.03 3.03
C GLU A 64 0.77 -4.74 2.25
N PHE A 65 0.05 -4.85 1.13
CA PHE A 65 -0.29 -3.69 0.31
C PHE A 65 -1.60 -3.90 -0.47
N GLU A 66 -2.27 -2.79 -0.75
CA GLU A 66 -3.41 -2.73 -1.65
C GLU A 66 -3.12 -1.67 -2.73
N PHE A 67 -3.48 -1.96 -3.98
CA PHE A 67 -3.26 -1.10 -5.13
C PHE A 67 -4.51 -1.04 -6.01
N LEU A 68 -5.08 0.16 -6.14
CA LEU A 68 -6.24 0.42 -7.00
C LEU A 68 -5.79 0.70 -8.43
N VAL A 69 -6.16 -0.17 -9.36
CA VAL A 69 -5.80 -0.08 -10.77
C VAL A 69 -6.72 0.94 -11.45
N ARG A 70 -6.13 2.03 -11.95
CA ARG A 70 -6.84 3.10 -12.67
C ARG A 70 -6.48 3.17 -14.16
N GLN A 71 -5.47 2.43 -14.59
CA GLN A 71 -4.93 2.45 -15.94
C GLN A 71 -5.29 1.16 -16.66
N LYS A 72 -5.44 1.21 -17.99
CA LYS A 72 -5.76 0.03 -18.80
C LYS A 72 -4.64 -1.01 -18.82
N ARG A 73 -3.39 -0.63 -18.55
CA ARG A 73 -2.25 -1.54 -18.53
C ARG A 73 -1.42 -1.24 -17.31
N ILE A 74 -1.00 -2.29 -16.63
CA ILE A 74 -0.14 -2.24 -15.46
C ILE A 74 0.95 -3.30 -15.55
N VAL A 75 2.07 -3.02 -14.94
CA VAL A 75 3.23 -3.89 -14.87
C VAL A 75 3.49 -4.26 -13.41
N ILE A 76 3.46 -5.56 -13.15
CA ILE A 76 3.74 -6.14 -11.85
C ILE A 76 5.14 -6.73 -11.89
N GLY A 77 5.97 -6.37 -10.91
CA GLY A 77 7.30 -6.96 -10.83
C GLY A 77 8.18 -6.33 -9.78
N ARG A 78 9.49 -6.45 -9.99
CA ARG A 78 10.52 -5.98 -9.06
C ARG A 78 11.00 -4.59 -9.45
N ASN A 79 10.79 -3.60 -8.60
CA ASN A 79 11.36 -2.27 -8.82
C ASN A 79 12.90 -2.33 -8.72
N SER A 80 13.58 -1.63 -9.62
CA SER A 80 15.04 -1.53 -9.62
C SER A 80 15.44 -0.16 -10.16
N SER A 81 16.68 0.28 -9.92
CA SER A 81 17.24 1.52 -10.47
C SER A 81 17.10 1.65 -12.00
N ARG A 82 16.80 0.56 -12.72
CA ARG A 82 16.65 0.50 -14.18
C ARG A 82 15.24 0.15 -14.66
N GLY A 83 14.21 0.16 -13.82
CA GLY A 83 12.86 -0.14 -14.29
C GLY A 83 11.78 0.24 -13.29
N GLN A 84 10.91 1.16 -13.70
CA GLN A 84 9.65 1.43 -13.01
C GLN A 84 8.65 0.29 -13.23
N VAL A 85 7.89 0.01 -12.19
CA VAL A 85 6.76 -0.93 -12.17
C VAL A 85 5.60 -0.25 -11.44
N ASP A 86 4.37 -0.60 -11.80
CA ASP A 86 3.18 -0.06 -11.12
C ASP A 86 3.01 -0.75 -9.76
N VAL A 87 3.24 -2.06 -9.69
CA VAL A 87 3.17 -2.84 -8.45
C VAL A 87 4.52 -3.49 -8.16
N ASN A 88 5.12 -3.09 -7.04
CA ASN A 88 6.42 -3.60 -6.60
C ASN A 88 6.26 -4.82 -5.68
N MET A 89 6.83 -5.94 -6.08
CA MET A 89 6.81 -7.21 -5.34
C MET A 89 8.07 -7.44 -4.50
N GLY A 90 8.71 -6.35 -4.06
CA GLY A 90 9.92 -6.37 -3.23
C GLY A 90 11.22 -6.42 -4.04
N HIS A 91 12.26 -7.04 -3.47
CA HIS A 91 13.64 -7.00 -4.03
C HIS A 91 14.17 -8.35 -4.52
N SER A 92 13.35 -9.41 -4.47
CA SER A 92 13.78 -10.76 -4.85
C SER A 92 14.16 -10.87 -6.32
N SER A 93 15.36 -11.38 -6.60
CA SER A 93 15.86 -11.65 -7.96
C SER A 93 15.09 -12.75 -8.70
N PHE A 94 14.24 -13.48 -7.98
CA PHE A 94 13.36 -14.49 -8.56
C PHE A 94 12.11 -13.87 -9.20
N ILE A 95 11.75 -12.64 -8.81
CA ILE A 95 10.73 -11.85 -9.49
C ILE A 95 11.43 -10.94 -10.51
N SER A 96 11.00 -11.03 -11.77
CA SER A 96 11.55 -10.21 -12.85
C SER A 96 11.08 -8.77 -12.73
N ARG A 97 11.83 -7.82 -13.34
CA ARG A 97 11.48 -6.39 -13.33
C ARG A 97 10.10 -6.15 -13.94
N ARG A 98 9.82 -6.67 -15.13
CA ARG A 98 8.48 -6.78 -15.70
C ARG A 98 8.07 -8.24 -15.65
N HIS A 99 7.59 -8.70 -14.51
CA HIS A 99 7.26 -10.11 -14.35
C HIS A 99 5.95 -10.41 -15.06
N LEU A 100 4.91 -9.65 -14.75
CA LEU A 100 3.61 -9.76 -15.38
C LEU A 100 3.21 -8.41 -15.94
N GLU A 101 2.44 -8.48 -17.01
CA GLU A 101 1.73 -7.34 -17.54
C GLU A 101 0.26 -7.70 -17.58
N VAL A 102 -0.56 -6.90 -16.92
CA VAL A 102 -2.01 -7.04 -16.94
C VAL A 102 -2.56 -5.89 -17.74
N TYR A 103 -3.44 -6.18 -18.67
CA TYR A 103 -4.11 -5.17 -19.46
C TYR A 103 -5.60 -5.46 -19.63
N PHE A 104 -6.35 -4.39 -19.79
CA PHE A 104 -7.79 -4.40 -19.94
C PHE A 104 -8.15 -4.06 -21.38
N GLU A 105 -8.77 -5.04 -22.05
CA GLU A 105 -9.40 -4.88 -23.36
C GLU A 105 -10.88 -5.16 -23.19
N HIS A 106 -11.68 -4.09 -23.17
CA HIS A 106 -13.11 -4.18 -22.85
C HIS A 106 -13.79 -5.29 -23.66
N PRO A 107 -14.47 -6.26 -23.01
CA PRO A 107 -14.87 -6.30 -21.60
C PRO A 107 -14.01 -7.22 -20.69
N PHE A 108 -12.81 -7.61 -21.11
CA PHE A 108 -11.99 -8.64 -20.46
C PHE A 108 -10.62 -8.13 -20.01
N PHE A 109 -10.09 -8.78 -18.97
CA PHE A 109 -8.71 -8.60 -18.54
C PHE A 109 -7.84 -9.72 -19.08
N TYR A 110 -6.61 -9.37 -19.45
CA TYR A 110 -5.61 -10.29 -19.95
C TYR A 110 -4.31 -10.11 -19.17
N MET A 111 -3.60 -11.22 -19.00
CA MET A 111 -2.31 -11.26 -18.31
C MET A 111 -1.27 -11.93 -19.21
N ILE A 112 -0.08 -11.32 -19.29
CA ILE A 112 1.08 -11.89 -19.96
C ILE A 112 2.16 -12.18 -18.92
N CYS A 113 2.72 -13.39 -18.98
CA CYS A 113 3.87 -13.76 -18.18
C CYS A 113 5.19 -13.52 -18.94
N ASN A 114 5.95 -12.53 -18.49
CA ASN A 114 7.27 -12.18 -19.02
C ASN A 114 8.42 -12.64 -18.11
N GLY A 115 8.10 -13.07 -16.89
CA GLY A 115 9.08 -13.50 -15.89
C GLY A 115 9.74 -14.83 -16.22
N LYS A 116 11.06 -14.91 -16.01
CA LYS A 116 11.86 -16.12 -16.31
C LYS A 116 11.39 -17.37 -15.57
N ASN A 117 10.87 -17.21 -14.35
CA ASN A 117 10.48 -18.31 -13.48
C ASN A 117 9.00 -18.67 -13.61
N GLY A 118 8.23 -17.94 -14.42
CA GLY A 118 6.79 -18.10 -14.50
C GLY A 118 6.05 -17.62 -13.25
N VAL A 119 4.74 -17.80 -13.29
CA VAL A 119 3.81 -17.52 -12.19
C VAL A 119 2.79 -18.65 -12.11
N PHE A 120 2.26 -18.94 -10.92
CA PHE A 120 1.08 -19.80 -10.81
C PHE A 120 -0.17 -18.93 -10.75
N VAL A 121 -1.16 -19.24 -11.59
CA VAL A 121 -2.46 -18.57 -11.65
C VAL A 121 -3.50 -19.55 -11.18
N ASP A 122 -4.12 -19.31 -10.02
CA ASP A 122 -5.06 -20.23 -9.37
C ASP A 122 -4.52 -21.67 -9.26
N GLY A 123 -3.20 -21.80 -9.02
CA GLY A 123 -2.50 -23.07 -8.94
C GLY A 123 -1.98 -23.64 -10.26
N VAL A 124 -2.34 -23.06 -11.41
CA VAL A 124 -1.87 -23.49 -12.74
C VAL A 124 -0.59 -22.73 -13.12
N PHE A 125 0.47 -23.47 -13.45
CA PHE A 125 1.75 -22.85 -13.82
C PHE A 125 1.70 -22.22 -15.22
N GLN A 126 2.03 -20.93 -15.30
CA GLN A 126 2.16 -20.16 -16.52
C GLN A 126 3.62 -19.84 -16.79
N ARG A 127 4.13 -20.31 -17.93
CA ARG A 127 5.51 -20.09 -18.38
C ARG A 127 5.66 -18.77 -19.12
N LYS A 128 6.90 -18.28 -19.19
CA LYS A 128 7.25 -17.12 -20.01
C LYS A 128 6.87 -17.32 -21.47
N GLY A 129 6.27 -16.32 -22.10
CA GLY A 129 5.94 -16.34 -23.53
C GLY A 129 4.77 -17.26 -23.88
N ALA A 130 4.01 -17.73 -22.89
CA ALA A 130 2.68 -18.26 -23.13
C ALA A 130 1.78 -17.18 -23.78
N ALA A 131 0.74 -17.62 -24.47
CA ALA A 131 -0.28 -16.71 -24.99
C ALA A 131 -0.90 -15.90 -23.82
N PRO A 132 -1.41 -14.67 -24.09
CA PRO A 132 -2.08 -13.89 -23.06
C PRO A 132 -3.22 -14.69 -22.42
N LEU A 133 -3.19 -14.83 -21.09
CA LEU A 133 -4.21 -15.53 -20.33
C LEU A 133 -5.35 -14.56 -20.04
N GLN A 134 -6.57 -14.90 -20.45
CA GLN A 134 -7.76 -14.16 -20.06
C GLN A 134 -8.06 -14.41 -18.58
N LEU A 135 -8.14 -13.33 -17.79
CA LEU A 135 -8.46 -13.39 -16.38
C LEU A 135 -10.00 -13.41 -16.17
N PRO A 136 -10.49 -14.13 -15.16
CA PRO A 136 -11.90 -14.09 -14.78
C PRO A 136 -12.30 -12.71 -14.23
N LYS A 137 -13.59 -12.38 -14.34
CA LYS A 137 -14.14 -11.07 -13.91
C LYS A 137 -14.30 -10.89 -12.40
N MET A 138 -14.00 -11.91 -11.58
CA MET A 138 -14.19 -11.82 -10.12
C MET A 138 -12.87 -11.61 -9.40
N GLN A 139 -12.07 -12.67 -9.29
CA GLN A 139 -10.79 -12.62 -8.60
C GLN A 139 -9.90 -13.73 -9.14
N VAL A 140 -8.59 -13.47 -9.19
CA VAL A 140 -7.56 -14.45 -9.52
C VAL A 140 -6.43 -14.35 -8.50
N CYS A 141 -5.91 -15.50 -8.06
CA CYS A 141 -4.76 -15.58 -7.17
C CYS A 141 -3.50 -15.89 -7.97
N LEU A 142 -2.51 -14.99 -7.87
CA LEU A 142 -1.21 -15.10 -8.49
C LEU A 142 -0.17 -15.46 -7.44
N SER A 143 0.56 -16.54 -7.65
CA SER A 143 1.61 -16.98 -6.74
C SER A 143 2.99 -16.97 -7.41
N PHE A 144 3.91 -16.23 -6.81
CA PHE A 144 5.33 -16.25 -7.16
C PHE A 144 6.06 -17.16 -6.16
N SER A 145 6.46 -18.34 -6.63
CA SER A 145 7.14 -19.34 -5.81
C SER A 145 8.64 -19.03 -5.74
N GLN A 146 9.10 -18.45 -4.63
CA GLN A 146 10.52 -18.28 -4.35
C GLN A 146 11.06 -19.50 -3.60
N HIS A 147 12.37 -19.73 -3.65
CA HIS A 147 13.01 -20.92 -3.07
C HIS A 147 12.71 -21.20 -1.58
N LYS A 148 12.41 -20.17 -0.78
CA LYS A 148 12.04 -20.31 0.65
C LYS A 148 10.70 -19.65 1.01
N TYR A 149 10.09 -18.92 0.09
CA TYR A 149 8.93 -18.08 0.39
C TYR A 149 7.96 -18.09 -0.79
N LYS A 150 6.67 -18.06 -0.49
CA LYS A 150 5.63 -17.85 -1.49
C LYS A 150 5.12 -16.42 -1.35
N THR A 151 5.09 -15.69 -2.45
CA THR A 151 4.46 -14.38 -2.51
C THR A 151 3.16 -14.53 -3.29
N ASP A 152 2.04 -14.32 -2.60
CA ASP A 152 0.71 -14.40 -3.18
C ASP A 152 0.14 -13.00 -3.37
N VAL A 153 -0.56 -12.80 -4.48
CA VAL A 153 -1.16 -11.53 -4.91
C VAL A 153 -2.50 -11.85 -5.54
N SER A 154 -3.56 -11.22 -5.05
CA SER A 154 -4.88 -11.33 -5.66
C SER A 154 -5.14 -10.15 -6.58
N ILE A 155 -5.78 -10.41 -7.72
CA ILE A 155 -6.32 -9.36 -8.60
C ILE A 155 -7.83 -9.55 -8.66
N SER A 156 -8.58 -8.53 -8.23
CA SER A 156 -10.03 -8.44 -8.39
C SER A 156 -10.32 -7.50 -9.56
N CYS A 157 -11.02 -8.01 -10.57
CA CYS A 157 -11.34 -7.29 -11.82
C CYS A 157 -12.76 -6.74 -11.82
#